data_AF-A0A940N660-F1
#
_entry.id   AF-A0A940N660-F1
#
_cell.length_a   1.000
_cell.length_b   1.000
_cell.length_c   1.000
_cell.angle_alpha   90.00
_cell.angle_beta   90.00
_cell.angle_gamma   90.00
#
_symmetry.space_group_name_H-M   'P 1'
#
loop_
_entity.id
_entity.type
_entity.pdbx_description
1 polymer ?
#
loop_
_entity_poly.entity_id
_entity_poly.type
_entity_poly.pdbx_seq_one_letter_code
_entity_poly.pdbx_strand_id
1 'polypeptide(L)'
;MPNDLEHIEPDGNYQQAIATFRSSVPSTSSCRLVHYAGVDKPNAKDVDAREVEAEIAACAAEGFYVDCLCEGGRLFILAQEPGCPIPSWEQIKAEDAIVDVDALLEAARQRGEL
;
A
#
# COMPACT_ATOMS: atom_id res chain seq x y z
N MET A 1 12.18 0.01 -13.51
CA MET A 1 13.13 -0.05 -12.39
C MET A 1 12.37 -0.61 -11.21
N PRO A 2 12.86 -1.63 -10.49
CA PRO A 2 12.17 -2.08 -9.29
C PRO A 2 12.43 -1.02 -8.21
N ASN A 3 11.40 -0.23 -7.90
CA ASN A 3 11.38 0.55 -6.67
C ASN A 3 10.90 -0.43 -5.61
N ASP A 4 11.82 -1.20 -5.06
CA ASP A 4 11.52 -2.03 -3.90
C ASP A 4 11.13 -1.10 -2.74
N LEU A 5 10.00 -1.38 -2.11
CA LEU A 5 9.43 -0.63 -0.98
C LEU A 5 10.28 -0.71 0.30
N GLU A 6 11.57 -1.06 0.17
CA GLU A 6 12.54 -1.31 1.24
C GLU A 6 12.86 -0.07 2.09
N HIS A 7 12.39 1.12 1.70
CA HIS A 7 12.76 2.39 2.31
C HIS A 7 11.58 3.18 2.87
N ILE A 8 10.50 2.52 3.30
CA ILE A 8 9.52 3.22 4.15
C ILE A 8 10.13 3.33 5.55
N GLU A 9 10.71 4.48 5.88
CA GLU A 9 11.23 4.74 7.23
C GLU A 9 10.09 4.65 8.26
N PRO A 10 10.36 4.19 9.49
CA PRO A 10 9.34 4.04 10.54
C PRO A 10 8.72 5.37 11.01
N ASP A 11 9.25 6.51 10.56
CA ASP A 11 8.66 7.85 10.67
C ASP A 11 8.09 8.35 9.32
N GLY A 12 7.65 7.39 8.49
CA GLY A 12 7.24 7.52 7.09
C GLY A 12 6.81 8.92 6.70
N ASN A 13 7.69 9.62 5.99
CA ASN A 13 7.44 11.00 5.64
C ASN A 13 6.37 11.05 4.55
N TYR A 14 5.10 11.01 4.93
CA TYR A 14 3.94 11.13 4.04
C TYR A 14 4.02 12.36 3.13
N GLN A 15 4.87 13.35 3.46
CA GLN A 15 5.19 14.46 2.56
C GLN A 15 5.83 13.99 1.25
N GLN A 16 6.60 12.90 1.25
CA GLN A 16 7.16 12.27 0.06
C GLN A 16 6.04 11.68 -0.81
N ALA A 17 5.06 10.99 -0.21
CA ALA A 17 3.88 10.49 -0.91
C ALA A 17 3.09 11.65 -1.55
N ILE A 18 2.89 12.75 -0.81
CA ILE A 18 2.27 13.99 -1.32
C ILE A 18 3.09 14.59 -2.48
N ALA A 19 4.43 14.62 -2.37
CA ALA A 19 5.29 15.14 -3.42
C ALA A 19 5.21 14.28 -4.70
N THR A 20 5.23 12.96 -4.55
CA THR A 20 5.03 12.01 -5.66
C THR A 20 3.66 12.19 -6.31
N PHE A 21 2.59 12.34 -5.52
CA PHE A 21 1.28 12.67 -6.05
C PHE A 21 1.31 13.98 -6.85
N ARG A 22 1.77 15.09 -6.26
CA ARG A 22 1.79 16.41 -6.92
C ARG A 22 2.56 16.42 -8.25
N SER A 23 3.68 15.69 -8.31
CA SER A 23 4.47 15.56 -9.55
C SER A 23 3.78 14.70 -10.62
N SER A 24 2.91 13.78 -10.21
CA SER A 24 2.18 12.88 -11.11
C SER A 24 0.78 13.36 -11.50
N VAL A 25 0.20 14.34 -10.78
CA VAL A 25 -1.14 14.93 -11.06
C VAL A 25 -1.42 15.15 -12.55
N PRO A 26 -0.53 15.74 -13.37
CA PRO A 26 -0.83 16.01 -14.78
C PRO A 26 -1.06 14.75 -15.62
N SER A 27 -0.52 13.62 -15.18
CA SER A 27 -0.50 12.34 -15.89
C SER A 27 -1.45 11.31 -15.28
N THR A 28 -2.08 11.63 -14.15
CA THR A 28 -2.93 10.71 -13.38
C THR A 28 -4.39 10.86 -13.80
N SER A 29 -4.99 9.77 -14.31
CA SER A 29 -6.41 9.68 -14.67
C SER A 29 -7.28 9.01 -13.59
N SER A 30 -6.67 8.26 -12.67
CA SER A 30 -7.38 7.57 -11.59
C SER A 30 -6.47 7.33 -10.39
N CYS A 31 -7.01 7.37 -9.18
CA CYS A 31 -6.27 7.10 -7.95
C CYS A 31 -6.91 5.94 -7.19
N ARG A 32 -6.09 5.02 -6.68
CA ARG A 32 -6.51 3.84 -5.93
C ARG A 32 -5.77 3.82 -4.60
N LEU A 33 -6.49 3.95 -3.49
CA LEU A 33 -5.95 3.72 -2.16
C LEU A 33 -6.09 2.23 -1.83
N VAL A 34 -4.98 1.62 -1.43
CA VAL A 34 -4.89 0.22 -1.00
C VAL A 34 -4.39 0.22 0.43
N HIS A 35 -5.24 -0.26 1.33
CA HIS A 35 -5.07 -0.17 2.77
C HIS A 35 -4.87 -1.56 3.36
N TYR A 36 -3.69 -1.77 3.94
CA TYR A 36 -3.28 -2.99 4.62
C TYR A 36 -3.31 -2.80 6.13
N ALA A 37 -4.31 -3.40 6.78
CA ALA A 37 -4.44 -3.50 8.23
C ALA A 37 -4.14 -4.94 8.67
N GLY A 38 -2.85 -5.29 8.65
CA GLY A 38 -2.37 -6.66 8.83
C GLY A 38 -1.68 -7.21 7.58
N VAL A 39 -1.60 -8.54 7.50
CA VAL A 39 -0.98 -9.28 6.39
C VAL A 39 -1.97 -9.91 5.41
N ASP A 40 -3.25 -9.77 5.70
CA ASP A 40 -4.34 -10.39 4.96
C ASP A 40 -4.72 -9.55 3.72
N LYS A 41 -5.92 -9.81 3.19
CA LYS A 41 -6.40 -9.15 1.99
C LYS A 41 -6.63 -7.65 2.26
N PRO A 42 -6.02 -6.74 1.49
CA PRO A 42 -6.19 -5.32 1.69
C PRO A 42 -7.62 -4.86 1.38
N ASN A 43 -8.00 -3.75 1.99
CA ASN A 43 -9.16 -3.00 1.54
C ASN A 43 -8.73 -1.95 0.51
N ALA A 44 -9.47 -1.82 -0.59
CA ALA A 44 -9.12 -0.87 -1.65
C ALA A 44 -10.32 -0.01 -2.05
N LYS A 45 -10.08 1.29 -2.25
CA LYS A 45 -11.08 2.24 -2.72
C LYS A 45 -10.51 3.17 -3.78
N ASP A 46 -11.36 3.56 -4.72
CA ASP A 46 -11.02 4.65 -5.64
C ASP A 46 -11.12 5.98 -4.88
N VAL A 47 -10.19 6.89 -5.18
CA VAL A 47 -10.08 8.20 -4.54
C VAL A 47 -10.09 9.28 -5.61
N ASP A 48 -10.89 10.33 -5.43
CA ASP A 48 -10.84 11.49 -6.33
C ASP A 48 -9.49 12.20 -6.18
N ALA A 49 -8.89 12.64 -7.29
CA ALA A 49 -7.60 13.34 -7.26
C ALA A 49 -7.61 14.57 -6.31
N ARG A 50 -8.75 15.21 -6.10
CA ARG A 50 -8.90 16.34 -5.17
C ARG A 50 -8.81 15.93 -3.70
N GLU A 51 -9.07 14.67 -3.40
CA GLU A 51 -9.11 14.11 -2.05
C GLU A 51 -7.83 13.35 -1.69
N VAL A 52 -6.98 13.02 -2.67
CA VAL A 52 -5.74 12.23 -2.47
C VAL A 52 -4.85 12.78 -1.35
N GLU A 53 -4.57 14.08 -1.33
CA GLU A 53 -3.72 14.65 -0.27
C GLU A 53 -4.36 14.54 1.12
N ALA A 54 -5.69 14.67 1.20
CA ALA A 54 -6.43 14.54 2.45
C ALA A 54 -6.46 13.08 2.94
N GLU A 55 -6.63 12.13 2.03
CA GLU A 55 -6.59 10.69 2.32
C GLU A 55 -5.19 10.24 2.78
N ILE A 56 -4.12 10.68 2.09
CA ILE A 56 -2.73 10.44 2.52
C ILE A 56 -2.50 10.97 3.93
N ALA A 57 -2.93 12.21 4.20
CA ALA A 57 -2.78 12.82 5.52
C ALA A 57 -3.62 12.11 6.60
N ALA A 58 -4.82 11.64 6.27
CA ALA A 58 -5.68 10.90 7.19
C ALA A 58 -5.05 9.55 7.58
N CYS A 59 -4.59 8.76 6.60
CA CYS A 59 -3.88 7.50 6.87
C CYS A 59 -2.63 7.73 7.73
N ALA A 60 -1.84 8.76 7.44
CA ALA A 60 -0.69 9.11 8.26
C ALA A 60 -1.07 9.52 9.69
N ALA A 61 -2.17 10.27 9.86
CA ALA A 61 -2.68 10.68 11.17
C ALA A 61 -3.21 9.49 12.00
N GLU A 62 -3.71 8.45 11.34
CA GLU A 62 -4.08 7.17 11.96
C GLU A 62 -2.85 6.30 12.32
N GLY A 63 -1.65 6.72 11.90
CA GLY A 63 -0.39 6.06 12.19
C GLY A 63 0.06 5.07 11.10
N PHE A 64 -0.59 5.05 9.94
CA PHE A 64 -0.18 4.19 8.83
C PHE A 64 1.04 4.75 8.11
N TYR A 65 1.86 3.84 7.60
CA TYR A 65 2.88 4.13 6.61
C TYR A 65 2.24 4.39 5.25
N VAL A 66 2.58 5.50 4.62
CA VAL A 66 1.98 5.90 3.34
C VAL A 66 3.04 6.11 2.27
N ASP A 67 2.82 5.50 1.09
CA ASP A 67 3.64 5.70 -0.10
C ASP A 67 2.78 5.76 -1.37
N CYS A 68 3.35 6.21 -2.49
CA CYS A 68 2.66 6.38 -3.75
C CYS A 68 3.50 5.92 -4.95
N LEU A 69 2.83 5.29 -5.92
CA LEU A 69 3.39 4.94 -7.22
C LEU A 69 2.43 5.38 -8.32
N CYS A 70 2.92 6.13 -9.30
CA CYS A 70 2.16 6.42 -10.52
C CYS A 70 2.68 5.54 -11.67
N GLU A 71 1.81 4.69 -12.21
CA GLU A 71 2.12 3.78 -13.30
C GLU A 71 0.94 3.69 -14.27
N GLY A 72 1.18 3.86 -15.57
CA GLY A 72 0.12 3.74 -16.60
C GLY A 72 -1.02 4.75 -16.47
N GLY A 73 -0.76 5.92 -15.87
CA GLY A 73 -1.78 6.94 -15.59
C GLY A 73 -2.65 6.64 -14.37
N ARG A 74 -2.34 5.59 -13.61
CA ARG A 74 -2.99 5.29 -12.34
C ARG A 74 -2.04 5.55 -11.18
N LEU A 75 -2.51 6.30 -10.19
CA LEU A 75 -1.83 6.48 -8.92
C LEU A 75 -2.30 5.39 -7.95
N PHE A 76 -1.37 4.59 -7.46
CA PHE A 76 -1.57 3.66 -6.37
C PHE A 76 -1.03 4.31 -5.09
N ILE A 77 -1.88 4.36 -4.07
CA ILE A 77 -1.55 4.89 -2.74
C ILE A 77 -1.54 3.68 -1.82
N LEU A 78 -0.40 3.39 -1.20
CA LEU A 78 -0.26 2.39 -0.17
C LEU A 78 -0.52 3.04 1.19
N ALA A 79 -1.37 2.44 2.01
CA ALA A 79 -1.42 2.68 3.45
C ALA A 79 -1.17 1.34 4.17
N GLN A 80 -0.10 1.27 4.97
CA GLN A 80 0.39 0.04 5.60
C GLN A 80 0.46 0.18 7.12
N GLU A 81 -0.16 -0.75 7.83
CA GLU A 81 -0.11 -0.79 9.29
C GLU A 81 1.34 -0.99 9.77
N PRO A 82 1.81 -0.21 10.76
CA PRO A 82 3.13 -0.39 11.32
C PRO A 82 3.36 -1.77 11.94
N GLY A 83 4.59 -2.29 11.81
CA GLY A 83 4.96 -3.59 12.37
C GLY A 83 4.52 -4.79 11.52
N CYS A 84 3.80 -4.57 10.42
CA CYS A 84 3.53 -5.59 9.41
C CYS A 84 4.59 -5.57 8.29
N PRO A 85 4.84 -6.69 7.60
CA PRO A 85 5.67 -6.72 6.41
C PRO A 85 5.11 -5.79 5.33
N ILE A 86 6.00 -5.09 4.63
CA ILE A 86 5.61 -4.16 3.57
C ILE A 86 5.32 -4.98 2.29
N PRO A 87 4.14 -4.83 1.67
CA PRO A 87 3.81 -5.53 0.41
C PRO A 87 4.71 -5.03 -0.72
N SER A 88 4.87 -5.82 -1.77
CA SER A 88 5.44 -5.34 -3.03
C SER A 88 4.43 -4.49 -3.82
N TRP A 89 4.90 -3.63 -4.73
CA TRP A 89 4.02 -2.91 -5.64
C TRP A 89 3.19 -3.82 -6.54
N GLU A 90 3.68 -5.02 -6.87
CA GLU A 90 2.91 -6.01 -7.61
C GLU A 90 1.69 -6.49 -6.80
N GLN A 91 1.88 -6.80 -5.52
CA GLN A 91 0.80 -7.17 -4.61
C GLN A 91 -0.20 -6.02 -4.40
N ILE A 92 0.29 -4.79 -4.24
CA ILE A 92 -0.57 -3.60 -4.09
C ILE A 92 -1.45 -3.40 -5.32
N LYS A 93 -0.86 -3.51 -6.53
CA LYS A 93 -1.60 -3.37 -7.79
C LYS A 93 -2.62 -4.49 -8.00
N ALA A 94 -2.33 -5.69 -7.51
CA ALA A 94 -3.22 -6.84 -7.57
C ALA A 94 -4.28 -6.84 -6.45
N GLU A 95 -4.13 -5.99 -5.42
CA GLU A 95 -4.94 -6.00 -4.20
C GLU A 95 -4.85 -7.36 -3.47
N ASP A 96 -3.66 -7.97 -3.51
CA ASP A 96 -3.37 -9.27 -2.92
C ASP A 96 -2.90 -9.14 -1.47
N ALA A 97 -3.12 -10.21 -0.70
CA ALA A 97 -2.60 -10.34 0.64
C ALA A 97 -1.06 -10.36 0.64
N ILE A 98 -0.47 -9.86 1.74
CA ILE A 98 0.98 -9.91 1.94
C ILE A 98 1.41 -11.36 2.21
N VAL A 99 0.60 -12.08 2.97
CA VAL A 99 0.81 -13.48 3.32
C VAL A 99 -0.44 -14.28 2.96
N ASP A 100 -0.24 -15.39 2.25
CA ASP A 100 -1.28 -16.39 2.06
C ASP A 100 -1.39 -17.26 3.32
N VAL A 101 -2.27 -16.83 4.22
CA VAL A 101 -2.52 -17.53 5.50
C VAL A 101 -3.06 -18.94 5.26
N ASP A 102 -3.87 -19.16 4.22
CA ASP A 102 -4.42 -20.47 3.89
C ASP A 102 -3.32 -21.42 3.43
N ALA A 103 -2.39 -20.95 2.60
CA ALA A 103 -1.22 -21.72 2.20
C ALA A 103 -0.31 -22.06 3.40
N LEU A 104 -0.13 -21.13 4.35
CA LEU A 104 0.62 -21.39 5.58
C LEU A 104 -0.05 -22.43 6.47
N LEU A 105 -1.37 -22.35 6.65
CA LEU A 105 -2.14 -23.31 7.44
C LEU A 105 -2.12 -24.70 6.81
N GLU A 106 -2.27 -24.80 5.49
CA GLU A 106 -2.15 -26.06 4.77
C GLU A 106 -0.74 -26.64 4.85
N ALA A 107 0.30 -25.82 4.72
CA ALA A 107 1.68 -26.28 4.88
C ALA A 107 1.99 -26.74 6.31
N ALA A 108 1.41 -26.10 7.33
CA ALA A 108 1.55 -26.52 8.74
C ALA A 108 0.80 -27.84 9.00
N ARG A 109 -0.42 -28.01 8.44
CA ARG A 109 -1.15 -29.29 8.46
C ARG A 109 -0.36 -30.42 7.82
N GLN A 110 0.26 -30.17 6.66
CA GLN A 110 1.10 -31.16 5.97
C GLN A 110 2.37 -31.53 6.75
N ARG A 111 2.88 -30.63 7.60
CA ARG A 111 4.01 -30.86 8.52
C ARG A 111 3.61 -31.52 9.84
N GLY A 112 2.31 -31.67 10.12
CA GLY A 112 1.80 -32.23 11.37
C GLY A 112 1.93 -31.29 12.57
N GLU A 113 1.99 -29.98 12.31
CA GLU A 113 2.15 -28.93 13.33
C GLU A 113 0.79 -28.37 13.82
N LEU A 114 -0.32 -28.89 13.28
CA LEU A 114 -1.71 -28.54 13.57
C LEU A 114 -2.57 -29.80 13.77
#